data_AF-A0A818AWW8-F1
#
_entry.id   AF-A0A818AWW8-F1
#
_cell.length_a   1.000
_cell.length_b   1.000
_cell.length_c   1.000
_cell.angle_alpha   90.00
_cell.angle_beta   90.00
_cell.angle_gamma   90.00
#
_symmetry.space_group_name_H-M   'P 1'
#
loop_
_entity.id
_entity.type
_entity.pdbx_description
1 polymer ?
#
loop_
_entity_poly.entity_id
_entity_poly.type
_entity_poly.pdbx_seq_one_letter_code
_entity_poly.pdbx_strand_id
1 'polypeptide(L)'
;MCPCVDCADSSAYDSFRQAQVRLSAYKGLSSEVYIALTYPDPILQAFELSHELRTLAKVEHYFHEDYEKIANQLSIFVTRLLDNVRGHEELEIVLNKTGRPNEEKYENLARFDLAILYQEKAFVSHSNCQQKLMEKWYENLSAIKNAHLTKRLLFYLAFIICLPFLLLAYYFFPKSKIGSLCHQPNLKLKAYIVSYLAFISLIIASSYFSISHLQKTKYLSDYDSEIYNYYIKHIYENIQLRNDLISLNENEDDSNNDNDTNSLIN
;
A
#
# COMPACT_ATOMS: atom_id res chain seq x y z
N MET A 1 -14.37 18.42 -26.85
CA MET A 1 -14.49 18.91 -28.25
C MET A 1 -14.85 20.39 -28.22
N CYS A 2 -14.35 21.17 -29.17
CA CYS A 2 -14.59 22.63 -29.24
C CYS A 2 -16.05 22.91 -29.67
N PRO A 3 -16.81 23.76 -28.96
CA PRO A 3 -18.20 24.09 -29.29
C PRO A 3 -18.33 25.21 -30.34
N CYS A 4 -17.29 25.46 -31.14
CA CYS A 4 -17.30 26.52 -32.14
C CYS A 4 -18.31 26.22 -33.27
N VAL A 5 -18.91 27.25 -33.87
CA VAL A 5 -19.92 27.11 -34.94
C VAL A 5 -19.36 26.30 -36.12
N ASP A 6 -18.16 26.66 -36.60
CA ASP A 6 -17.49 25.93 -37.69
C ASP A 6 -17.23 24.45 -37.35
N CYS A 7 -16.88 24.19 -36.08
CA CYS A 7 -16.60 22.85 -35.56
C CYS A 7 -17.88 22.01 -35.50
N ALA A 8 -18.98 22.63 -35.05
CA ALA A 8 -20.28 22.01 -34.89
C ALA A 8 -20.92 21.71 -36.25
N ASP A 9 -20.88 22.66 -37.18
CA ASP A 9 -21.41 22.50 -38.53
C ASP A 9 -20.65 21.43 -39.31
N SER A 10 -19.31 21.43 -39.22
CA SER A 10 -18.47 20.39 -39.84
C SER A 10 -18.72 19.00 -39.22
N SER A 11 -18.99 18.91 -37.92
CA SER A 11 -19.26 17.64 -37.24
C SER A 11 -20.65 17.09 -37.57
N ALA A 12 -21.64 17.98 -37.70
CA ALA A 12 -23.00 17.64 -38.07
C ALA A 12 -23.09 17.10 -39.51
N TYR A 13 -22.22 17.59 -40.41
CA TYR A 13 -22.14 17.11 -41.78
C TYR A 13 -21.37 15.79 -41.91
N ASP A 14 -20.15 15.69 -41.35
CA ASP A 14 -19.31 14.49 -41.44
C ASP A 14 -18.33 14.38 -40.26
N SER A 15 -18.82 13.82 -39.16
CA SER A 15 -18.03 13.61 -37.94
C SER A 15 -16.84 12.67 -38.13
N PHE A 16 -16.96 11.65 -39.00
CA PHE A 16 -15.89 10.67 -39.23
C PHE A 16 -14.71 11.30 -39.99
N ARG A 17 -14.98 12.02 -41.08
CA ARG A 17 -13.94 12.73 -41.83
C ARG A 17 -13.26 13.80 -40.97
N GLN A 18 -14.03 14.50 -40.13
CA GLN A 18 -13.46 15.47 -39.19
C GLN A 18 -12.48 14.82 -38.21
N ALA A 19 -12.82 13.64 -37.67
CA ALA A 19 -11.92 12.88 -36.81
C ALA A 19 -10.66 12.40 -37.56
N GLN A 20 -10.79 11.95 -38.80
CA GLN A 20 -9.65 11.54 -39.63
C GLN A 20 -8.69 12.70 -39.96
N VAL A 21 -9.24 13.89 -40.27
CA VAL A 21 -8.45 15.10 -40.50
C VAL A 21 -7.71 15.50 -39.23
N ARG A 22 -8.38 15.46 -38.08
CA ARG A 22 -7.77 15.76 -36.77
C ARG A 22 -6.62 14.80 -36.47
N LEU A 23 -6.83 13.49 -36.62
CA LEU A 23 -5.78 12.50 -36.43
C LEU A 23 -4.58 12.75 -37.36
N SER A 24 -4.84 13.10 -38.61
CA SER A 24 -3.79 13.42 -39.60
C SER A 24 -3.02 14.69 -39.21
N ALA A 25 -3.69 15.70 -38.67
CA ALA A 25 -3.05 16.90 -38.14
C ALA A 25 -2.14 16.58 -36.94
N TYR A 26 -2.61 15.77 -35.98
CA TYR A 26 -1.80 15.32 -34.85
C TYR A 26 -0.58 14.51 -35.29
N LYS A 27 -0.71 13.63 -36.30
CA LYS A 27 0.43 12.91 -36.88
C LYS A 27 1.49 13.85 -37.46
N GLY A 28 1.07 14.97 -38.06
CA GLY A 28 1.98 16.01 -38.55
C GLY A 28 2.69 16.75 -37.40
N LEU A 29 1.92 17.18 -36.41
CA LEU A 29 2.44 17.91 -35.23
C LEU A 29 3.35 17.05 -34.36
N SER A 30 3.13 15.73 -34.31
CA SER A 30 3.92 14.79 -33.52
C SER A 30 5.21 14.34 -34.21
N SER A 31 5.52 14.85 -35.41
CA SER A 31 6.75 14.50 -36.11
C SER A 31 7.98 14.94 -35.30
N GLU A 32 8.90 14.00 -35.04
CA GLU A 32 10.12 14.23 -34.24
C GLU A 32 10.93 15.43 -34.77
N VAL A 33 11.06 15.53 -36.11
CA VAL A 33 11.78 16.62 -36.79
C VAL A 33 11.04 17.95 -36.63
N TYR A 34 9.71 17.93 -36.72
CA TYR A 34 8.90 19.14 -36.56
C TYR A 34 9.04 19.69 -35.14
N ILE A 35 8.96 18.83 -34.13
CA ILE A 35 9.09 19.22 -32.72
C ILE A 35 10.49 19.80 -32.45
N ALA A 36 11.53 19.10 -32.91
CA ALA A 36 12.92 19.50 -32.68
C ALA A 36 13.31 20.85 -33.32
N LEU A 37 12.71 21.19 -34.46
CA LEU A 37 13.04 22.43 -35.20
C LEU A 37 12.14 23.61 -34.82
N THR A 38 10.89 23.35 -34.42
CA THR A 38 9.89 24.42 -34.21
C THR A 38 9.89 24.93 -32.77
N TYR A 39 10.09 24.04 -31.80
CA TYR A 39 9.90 24.37 -30.38
C TYR A 39 11.25 24.57 -29.68
N PRO A 40 11.37 25.60 -28.82
CA PRO A 40 12.60 25.84 -28.06
C PRO A 40 12.83 24.79 -26.96
N ASP A 41 11.76 24.13 -26.50
CA ASP A 41 11.82 23.03 -25.53
C ASP A 41 11.12 21.77 -26.06
N PRO A 42 11.83 20.92 -26.83
CA PRO A 42 11.23 19.76 -27.47
C PRO A 42 10.77 18.69 -26.47
N ILE A 43 11.41 18.61 -25.29
CA ILE A 43 11.05 17.64 -24.24
C ILE A 43 9.71 18.02 -23.62
N LEU A 44 9.55 19.30 -23.22
CA LEU A 44 8.29 19.79 -22.68
C LEU A 44 7.15 19.62 -23.69
N GLN A 45 7.39 20.05 -24.94
CA GLN A 45 6.37 19.98 -25.98
C GLN A 45 5.94 18.53 -26.25
N ALA A 46 6.88 17.60 -26.30
CA ALA A 46 6.58 16.18 -26.49
C ALA A 46 5.75 15.61 -25.33
N PHE A 47 6.02 16.01 -24.09
CA PHE A 47 5.25 15.59 -22.92
C PHE A 47 3.83 16.16 -22.88
N GLU A 48 3.65 17.44 -23.21
CA GLU A 48 2.32 18.05 -23.28
C GLU A 48 1.48 17.41 -24.38
N LEU A 49 2.07 17.23 -25.57
CA LEU A 49 1.40 16.63 -26.71
C LEU A 49 1.09 15.15 -26.48
N SER A 50 1.99 14.37 -25.88
CA SER A 50 1.73 12.96 -25.55
C SER A 50 0.60 12.83 -24.52
N HIS A 51 0.55 13.71 -23.53
CA HIS A 51 -0.52 13.74 -22.54
C HIS A 51 -1.87 14.11 -23.15
N GLU A 52 -1.89 15.12 -24.04
CA GLU A 52 -3.08 15.51 -24.78
C GLU A 52 -3.59 14.34 -25.65
N LEU A 53 -2.71 13.70 -26.40
CA LEU A 53 -3.05 12.54 -27.25
C LEU A 53 -3.61 11.37 -26.44
N ARG A 54 -3.01 11.04 -25.29
CA ARG A 54 -3.54 10.01 -24.38
C ARG A 54 -4.91 10.36 -23.82
N THR A 55 -5.16 11.65 -23.59
CA THR A 55 -6.47 12.14 -23.14
C THR A 55 -7.50 12.06 -24.26
N LEU A 56 -7.12 12.44 -25.48
CA LEU A 56 -7.95 12.31 -26.68
C LEU A 56 -8.28 10.84 -26.99
N ALA A 57 -7.32 9.93 -26.84
CA ALA A 57 -7.54 8.50 -27.03
C ALA A 57 -8.66 7.95 -26.11
N LYS A 58 -8.82 8.51 -24.90
CA LYS A 58 -9.89 8.11 -23.97
C LYS A 58 -11.26 8.66 -24.38
N VAL A 59 -11.29 9.80 -25.07
CA VAL A 59 -12.52 10.46 -25.53
C VAL A 59 -12.97 9.90 -26.89
N GLU A 60 -12.04 9.68 -27.81
CA GLU A 60 -12.30 9.17 -29.16
C GLU A 60 -11.97 7.67 -29.27
N HIS A 61 -12.97 6.83 -29.00
CA HIS A 61 -12.77 5.37 -28.98
C HIS A 61 -12.41 4.77 -30.34
N TYR A 62 -12.89 5.33 -31.45
CA TYR A 62 -12.66 4.79 -32.79
C TYR A 62 -11.18 4.78 -33.22
N PHE A 63 -10.41 5.79 -32.80
CA PHE A 63 -8.99 5.96 -33.14
C PHE A 63 -8.09 5.82 -31.92
N HIS A 64 -8.56 5.16 -30.87
CA HIS A 64 -7.87 5.01 -29.60
C HIS A 64 -6.42 4.54 -29.79
N GLU A 65 -6.23 3.43 -30.51
CA GLU A 65 -4.90 2.86 -30.75
C GLU A 65 -3.98 3.78 -31.54
N ASP A 66 -4.49 4.54 -32.49
CA ASP A 66 -3.67 5.42 -33.31
C ASP A 66 -3.13 6.60 -32.50
N TYR A 67 -3.97 7.20 -31.64
CA TYR A 67 -3.53 8.23 -30.72
C TYR A 67 -2.51 7.71 -29.71
N GLU A 68 -2.74 6.50 -29.16
CA GLU A 68 -1.81 5.89 -28.22
C GLU A 68 -0.46 5.57 -28.87
N LYS A 69 -0.46 5.06 -30.11
CA LYS A 69 0.75 4.82 -30.89
C LYS A 69 1.55 6.12 -31.08
N ILE A 70 0.90 7.21 -31.43
CA ILE A 70 1.56 8.52 -31.61
C ILE A 70 2.12 9.03 -30.28
N ALA A 71 1.34 8.96 -29.20
CA ALA A 71 1.80 9.36 -27.87
C ALA A 71 3.03 8.55 -27.41
N ASN A 72 3.05 7.25 -27.70
CA ASN A 72 4.20 6.40 -27.38
C ASN A 72 5.42 6.70 -28.26
N GLN A 73 5.24 7.09 -29.53
CA GLN A 73 6.34 7.57 -30.38
C GLN A 73 6.99 8.83 -29.79
N LEU A 74 6.19 9.77 -29.28
CA LEU A 74 6.71 10.96 -28.60
C LEU A 74 7.49 10.60 -27.33
N SER A 75 6.99 9.66 -26.51
CA SER A 75 7.74 9.16 -25.36
C SER A 75 9.10 8.59 -25.75
N ILE A 76 9.14 7.80 -26.83
CA ILE A 76 10.39 7.23 -27.35
C ILE A 76 11.33 8.32 -27.88
N PHE A 77 10.80 9.32 -28.59
CA PHE A 77 11.58 10.47 -29.05
C PHE A 77 12.27 11.18 -27.88
N VAL A 78 11.56 11.44 -26.79
CA VAL A 78 12.16 12.07 -25.61
C VAL A 78 13.22 11.17 -24.97
N THR A 79 12.98 9.85 -24.89
CA THR A 79 14.01 8.91 -24.42
C THR A 79 15.27 8.96 -25.28
N ARG A 80 15.14 9.02 -26.61
CA ARG A 80 16.29 9.17 -27.52
C ARG A 80 17.02 10.50 -27.33
N LEU A 81 16.31 11.60 -27.02
CA LEU A 81 16.98 12.86 -26.66
C LEU A 81 17.80 12.69 -25.37
N LEU A 82 17.27 11.94 -24.40
CA LEU A 82 17.95 11.68 -23.13
C LEU A 82 19.15 10.73 -23.28
N ASP A 83 19.13 9.80 -24.24
CA ASP A 83 20.28 8.95 -24.60
C ASP A 83 21.49 9.77 -25.09
N ASN A 84 21.25 10.97 -25.62
CA ASN A 84 22.31 11.84 -26.14
C ASN A 84 22.98 12.69 -25.04
N VAL A 85 22.49 12.65 -23.80
CA VAL A 85 23.07 13.36 -22.66
C VAL A 85 24.35 12.66 -22.21
N ARG A 86 25.48 13.35 -22.27
CA ARG A 86 26.81 12.77 -22.01
C ARG A 86 27.35 13.06 -20.62
N GLY A 87 26.88 14.13 -19.99
CA GLY A 87 27.38 14.61 -18.70
C GLY A 87 26.32 14.64 -17.59
N HIS A 88 26.80 14.62 -16.33
CA HIS A 88 25.94 14.84 -15.16
C HIS A 88 25.35 16.26 -15.13
N GLU A 89 26.11 17.26 -15.58
CA GLU A 89 25.66 18.65 -15.64
C GLU A 89 24.52 18.83 -16.64
N GLU A 90 24.68 18.31 -17.86
CA GLU A 90 23.62 18.30 -18.89
C GLU A 90 22.37 17.58 -18.39
N LEU A 91 22.53 16.45 -17.70
CA LEU A 91 21.42 15.70 -17.12
C LEU A 91 20.71 16.50 -16.02
N GLU A 92 21.44 17.19 -15.15
CA GLU A 92 20.85 18.06 -14.13
C GLU A 92 20.06 19.21 -14.75
N ILE A 93 20.58 19.84 -15.80
CA ILE A 93 19.89 20.90 -16.53
C ILE A 93 18.57 20.38 -17.10
N VAL A 94 18.57 19.21 -17.76
CA VAL A 94 17.36 18.61 -18.33
C VAL A 94 16.33 18.27 -17.25
N LEU A 95 16.75 17.65 -16.13
CA LEU A 95 15.86 17.19 -15.07
C LEU A 95 15.35 18.29 -14.15
N ASN A 96 16.08 19.39 -14.00
CA ASN A 96 15.72 20.48 -13.10
C ASN A 96 15.01 21.64 -13.81
N LYS A 97 14.99 21.68 -15.15
CA LYS A 97 14.33 22.77 -15.89
C LYS A 97 12.83 22.83 -15.58
N THR A 98 12.34 24.03 -15.25
CA THR A 98 10.93 24.33 -14.95
C THR A 98 10.49 25.62 -15.65
N GLY A 99 9.18 25.89 -15.65
CA GLY A 99 8.59 27.07 -16.24
C GLY A 99 8.26 26.95 -17.72
N ARG A 100 7.93 28.10 -18.33
CA ARG A 100 7.61 28.20 -19.76
C ARG A 100 8.84 27.92 -20.62
N PRO A 101 8.69 27.56 -21.91
CA PRO A 101 9.82 27.20 -22.76
C PRO A 101 10.93 28.27 -22.83
N ASN A 102 10.56 29.55 -22.67
CA ASN A 102 11.46 30.71 -22.73
C ASN A 102 11.98 31.16 -21.35
N GLU A 103 11.62 30.48 -20.26
CA GLU A 103 12.06 30.82 -18.91
C GLU A 103 13.19 29.87 -18.46
N GLU A 104 14.32 30.43 -18.04
CA GLU A 104 15.44 29.67 -17.46
C GLU A 104 15.28 29.52 -15.95
N LYS A 105 14.22 28.82 -15.53
CA LYS A 105 14.00 28.49 -14.12
C LYS A 105 14.41 27.05 -13.85
N TYR A 106 15.05 26.83 -12.71
CA TYR A 106 15.52 25.50 -12.31
C TYR A 106 15.10 25.20 -10.88
N GLU A 107 14.42 24.07 -10.71
CA GLU A 107 13.97 23.53 -9.43
C GLU A 107 14.36 22.06 -9.36
N ASN A 108 14.75 21.59 -8.18
CA ASN A 108 15.26 20.23 -8.00
C ASN A 108 14.26 19.17 -8.46
N LEU A 109 14.59 18.45 -9.54
CA LEU A 109 13.79 17.40 -10.18
C LEU A 109 12.44 17.86 -10.75
N ALA A 110 12.22 19.15 -11.01
CA ALA A 110 10.93 19.64 -11.46
C ALA A 110 10.46 19.04 -12.80
N ARG A 111 11.37 18.88 -13.79
CA ARG A 111 11.02 18.21 -15.05
C ARG A 111 10.70 16.74 -14.83
N PHE A 112 11.44 16.10 -13.93
CA PHE A 112 11.22 14.70 -13.61
C PHE A 112 9.86 14.48 -12.93
N ASP A 113 9.48 15.36 -12.01
CA ASP A 113 8.16 15.35 -11.38
C ASP A 113 7.05 15.59 -12.41
N LEU A 114 7.26 16.51 -13.35
CA LEU A 114 6.34 16.73 -14.48
C LEU A 114 6.21 15.48 -15.37
N ALA A 115 7.29 14.75 -15.62
CA ALA A 115 7.24 13.50 -16.37
C ALA A 115 6.40 12.42 -15.65
N ILE A 116 6.45 12.38 -14.31
CA ILE A 116 5.58 11.52 -13.50
C ILE A 116 4.12 11.94 -13.64
N LEU A 117 3.83 13.26 -13.56
CA LEU A 117 2.48 13.80 -13.70
C LEU A 117 1.87 13.45 -15.06
N TYR A 118 2.65 13.55 -16.14
CA TYR A 118 2.22 13.16 -17.49
C TYR A 118 2.32 11.66 -17.79
N GLN A 119 2.70 10.85 -16.80
CA GLN A 119 2.80 9.38 -16.89
C GLN A 119 3.79 8.89 -17.96
N GLU A 120 4.90 9.61 -18.14
CA GLU A 120 5.95 9.31 -19.11
C GLU A 120 6.88 8.19 -18.61
N LYS A 121 6.39 6.96 -18.64
CA LYS A 121 7.06 5.78 -18.07
C LYS A 121 8.46 5.56 -18.66
N ALA A 122 8.62 5.69 -19.98
CA ALA A 122 9.89 5.45 -20.67
C ALA A 122 10.98 6.42 -20.19
N PHE A 123 10.66 7.71 -20.10
CA PHE A 123 11.54 8.75 -19.57
C PHE A 123 11.89 8.50 -18.10
N VAL A 124 10.88 8.24 -17.26
CA VAL A 124 11.09 8.00 -15.83
C VAL A 124 11.96 6.76 -15.60
N SER A 125 11.75 5.69 -16.37
CA SER A 125 12.52 4.44 -16.26
C SER A 125 13.94 4.51 -16.85
N HIS A 126 14.32 5.62 -17.47
CA HIS A 126 15.60 5.75 -18.15
C HIS A 126 16.79 5.59 -17.18
N SER A 127 17.84 4.90 -17.61
CA SER A 127 19.01 4.58 -16.80
C SER A 127 19.66 5.82 -16.18
N ASN A 128 19.83 6.90 -16.95
CA ASN A 128 20.42 8.16 -16.47
C ASN A 128 19.55 8.80 -15.38
N CYS A 129 18.22 8.83 -15.55
CA CYS A 129 17.30 9.34 -14.53
C CYS A 129 17.34 8.49 -13.26
N GLN A 130 17.31 7.16 -13.42
CA GLN A 130 17.35 6.21 -12.32
C GLN A 130 18.67 6.29 -11.55
N GLN A 131 19.80 6.48 -12.24
CA GLN A 131 21.08 6.72 -11.60
C GLN A 131 21.05 8.00 -10.76
N LYS A 132 20.54 9.10 -11.31
CA LYS A 132 20.45 10.37 -10.59
C LYS A 132 19.56 10.29 -9.35
N LEU A 133 18.42 9.61 -9.46
CA LEU A 133 17.54 9.32 -8.33
C LEU A 133 18.23 8.47 -7.28
N MET A 134 18.98 7.45 -7.72
CA MET A 134 19.75 6.56 -6.85
C MET A 134 20.83 7.33 -6.07
N GLU A 135 21.52 8.26 -6.72
CA GLU A 135 22.48 9.17 -6.07
C GLU A 135 21.79 10.00 -4.99
N LYS A 136 20.66 10.64 -5.33
CA LYS A 136 19.86 11.43 -4.37
C LYS A 136 19.29 10.58 -3.23
N TRP A 137 18.93 9.33 -3.51
CA TRP A 137 18.38 8.39 -2.52
C TRP A 137 19.43 7.88 -1.53
N TYR A 138 20.71 7.82 -1.93
CA TYR A 138 21.81 7.27 -1.12
C TYR A 138 22.89 8.30 -0.75
N GLU A 139 22.66 9.60 -0.89
CA GLU A 139 23.65 10.68 -0.70
C GLU A 139 24.61 10.47 0.50
N ASN A 140 24.09 10.37 1.74
CA ASN A 140 24.87 10.09 2.96
C ASN A 140 25.04 8.59 3.30
N LEU A 141 24.56 7.67 2.47
CA LEU A 141 24.54 6.21 2.71
C LEU A 141 25.17 5.40 1.56
N SER A 142 25.95 6.06 0.69
CA SER A 142 26.59 5.45 -0.49
C SER A 142 27.54 4.32 -0.10
N ALA A 143 28.23 4.45 1.03
CA ALA A 143 29.09 3.40 1.60
C ALA A 143 28.32 2.10 1.91
N ILE A 144 27.06 2.20 2.32
CA ILE A 144 26.21 1.04 2.62
C ILE A 144 25.70 0.38 1.34
N LYS A 145 25.39 1.18 0.31
CA LYS A 145 24.98 0.67 -1.01
C LYS A 145 26.01 -0.31 -1.57
N ASN A 146 27.30 0.04 -1.47
CA ASN A 146 28.41 -0.76 -1.99
C ASN A 146 28.97 -1.77 -0.99
N ALA A 147 28.40 -1.87 0.22
CA ALA A 147 28.88 -2.78 1.25
C ALA A 147 28.51 -4.23 0.96
N HIS A 148 29.34 -5.16 1.45
CA HIS A 148 29.06 -6.60 1.38
C HIS A 148 27.74 -6.95 2.08
N LEU A 149 27.08 -8.03 1.63
CA LEU A 149 25.76 -8.44 2.13
C LEU A 149 25.71 -8.59 3.65
N THR A 150 26.78 -9.09 4.27
CA THR A 150 26.92 -9.26 5.73
C THR A 150 26.86 -7.93 6.48
N LYS A 151 27.61 -6.92 6.02
CA LYS A 151 27.60 -5.57 6.60
C LYS A 151 26.25 -4.90 6.40
N ARG A 152 25.60 -5.12 5.25
CA ARG A 152 24.24 -4.63 4.97
C ARG A 152 23.21 -5.25 5.93
N LEU A 153 23.25 -6.57 6.13
CA LEU A 153 22.36 -7.27 7.05
C LEU A 153 22.55 -6.79 8.49
N LEU A 154 23.81 -6.66 8.94
CA LEU A 154 24.14 -6.14 10.26
C LEU A 154 23.59 -4.72 10.47
N PHE A 155 23.75 -3.85 9.47
CA PHE A 155 23.18 -2.51 9.50
C PHE A 155 21.65 -2.54 9.66
N TYR A 156 20.95 -3.41 8.93
CA TYR A 156 19.50 -3.52 9.04
C TYR A 156 19.04 -4.06 10.40
N LEU A 157 19.71 -5.07 10.96
CA LEU A 157 19.41 -5.57 12.31
C LEU A 157 19.61 -4.49 13.37
N ALA A 158 20.75 -3.78 13.30
CA ALA A 158 21.03 -2.66 14.19
C ALA A 158 19.99 -1.54 14.03
N PHE A 159 19.58 -1.23 12.81
CA PHE A 159 18.56 -0.22 12.54
C PHE A 159 17.21 -0.56 13.16
N ILE A 160 16.75 -1.82 13.07
CA ILE A 160 15.48 -2.27 13.66
C ILE A 160 15.50 -2.09 15.18
N ILE A 161 16.59 -2.52 15.84
CA ILE A 161 16.74 -2.43 17.30
C ILE A 161 16.86 -0.96 17.75
N CYS A 162 17.60 -0.14 17.01
CA CYS A 162 17.85 1.25 17.34
C CYS A 162 16.73 2.22 16.92
N LEU A 163 15.74 1.78 16.14
CA LEU A 163 14.64 2.61 15.65
C LEU A 163 13.90 3.40 16.75
N PRO A 164 13.47 2.82 17.89
CA PRO A 164 12.79 3.58 18.94
C PRO A 164 13.68 4.70 19.51
N PHE A 165 14.98 4.46 19.64
CA PHE A 165 15.94 5.47 20.08
C PHE A 165 16.20 6.55 19.04
N LEU A 166 16.21 6.19 17.75
CA LEU A 166 16.35 7.14 16.64
C LEU A 166 15.16 8.09 16.55
N LEU A 167 13.93 7.59 16.75
CA LEU A 167 12.72 8.43 16.81
C LEU A 167 12.77 9.41 17.98
N LEU A 168 13.18 8.94 19.16
CA LEU A 168 13.33 9.79 20.35
C LEU A 168 14.41 10.87 20.13
N ALA A 169 15.56 10.48 19.57
CA ALA A 169 16.64 11.40 19.25
C ALA A 169 16.23 12.45 18.19
N TYR A 170 15.44 12.06 17.19
CA TYR A 170 14.90 12.99 16.19
C TYR A 170 13.95 14.03 16.82
N TYR A 171 13.11 13.60 17.77
CA TYR A 171 12.20 14.49 18.49
C TYR A 171 12.94 15.54 19.34
N PHE A 172 13.97 15.14 20.08
CA PHE A 172 14.72 16.04 20.95
C PHE A 172 15.78 16.88 20.23
N PHE A 173 16.48 16.32 19.23
CA PHE A 173 17.62 16.96 18.57
C PHE A 173 17.51 16.94 17.04
N PRO A 174 16.56 17.71 16.46
CA PRO A 174 16.32 17.69 15.02
C PRO A 174 17.52 18.20 14.19
N LYS A 175 18.36 19.07 14.76
CA LYS A 175 19.55 19.64 14.09
C LYS A 175 20.83 18.79 14.20
N SER A 176 20.76 17.63 14.85
CA SER A 176 21.90 16.71 14.97
C SER A 176 22.27 16.04 13.64
N LYS A 177 23.50 15.53 13.50
CA LYS A 177 23.92 14.67 12.37
C LYS A 177 22.99 13.47 12.17
N ILE A 178 22.50 12.89 13.28
CA ILE A 178 21.53 11.78 13.27
C ILE A 178 20.18 12.27 12.72
N GLY A 179 19.74 13.47 13.12
CA GLY A 179 18.51 14.09 12.61
C GLY A 179 18.58 14.38 11.11
N SER A 180 19.71 14.88 10.62
CA SER A 180 19.96 15.07 9.18
C SER A 180 19.97 13.74 8.42
N LEU A 181 20.50 12.67 9.02
CA LEU A 181 20.49 11.33 8.44
C LEU A 181 19.06 10.77 8.36
N CYS A 182 18.27 10.93 9.42
CA CYS A 182 16.84 10.59 9.44
C CYS A 182 16.00 11.44 8.47
N HIS A 183 16.46 12.61 8.05
CA HIS A 183 15.76 13.42 7.06
C HIS A 183 15.78 12.80 5.65
N GLN A 184 16.69 11.87 5.38
CA GLN A 184 16.82 11.23 4.07
C GLN A 184 15.61 10.35 3.72
N PRO A 185 15.15 10.37 2.45
CA PRO A 185 13.96 9.62 2.02
C PRO A 185 14.11 8.10 2.24
N ASN A 186 15.31 7.57 2.02
CA ASN A 186 15.64 6.16 2.22
C ASN A 186 15.39 5.68 3.65
N LEU A 187 15.87 6.43 4.64
CA LEU A 187 15.72 6.07 6.04
C LEU A 187 14.30 6.32 6.54
N LYS A 188 13.63 7.38 6.07
CA LYS A 188 12.20 7.60 6.36
C LYS A 188 11.36 6.42 5.89
N LEU A 189 11.54 5.97 4.65
CA LEU A 189 10.80 4.83 4.12
C LEU A 189 11.07 3.55 4.92
N LYS A 190 12.35 3.27 5.23
CA LYS A 190 12.70 2.09 6.03
C LYS A 190 12.13 2.14 7.44
N ALA A 191 12.18 3.30 8.10
CA ALA A 191 11.60 3.48 9.42
C ALA A 191 10.08 3.21 9.38
N TYR A 192 9.38 3.72 8.37
CA TYR A 192 7.97 3.45 8.16
C TYR A 192 7.69 1.95 8.00
N ILE A 193 8.43 1.26 7.11
CA ILE A 193 8.25 -0.18 6.88
C ILE A 193 8.51 -0.99 8.16
N VAL A 194 9.60 -0.70 8.87
CA VAL A 194 9.94 -1.42 10.12
C VAL A 194 8.89 -1.18 11.20
N SER A 195 8.42 0.07 11.37
CA SER A 195 7.36 0.39 12.33
C SER A 195 6.05 -0.30 11.98
N TYR A 196 5.70 -0.35 10.69
CA TYR A 196 4.50 -1.02 10.20
C TYR A 196 4.56 -2.54 10.43
N LEU A 197 5.71 -3.16 10.15
CA LEU A 197 5.92 -4.59 10.44
C LEU A 197 5.87 -4.88 11.93
N ALA A 198 6.51 -4.05 12.77
CA ALA A 198 6.45 -4.20 14.23
C ALA A 198 5.01 -4.10 14.75
N PHE A 199 4.21 -3.18 14.22
CA PHE A 199 2.80 -3.05 14.53
C PHE A 199 2.00 -4.31 14.16
N ILE A 200 2.20 -4.85 12.95
CA ILE A 200 1.57 -6.11 12.54
C ILE A 200 2.01 -7.26 13.46
N SER A 201 3.30 -7.36 13.79
CA SER A 201 3.80 -8.38 14.71
C SER A 201 3.17 -8.29 16.09
N LEU A 202 2.98 -7.07 16.61
CA LEU A 202 2.29 -6.85 17.89
C LEU A 202 0.81 -7.25 17.83
N ILE A 203 0.11 -6.96 16.72
CA ILE A 203 -1.28 -7.41 16.52
C ILE A 203 -1.34 -8.93 16.53
N ILE A 204 -0.45 -9.60 15.80
CA ILE A 204 -0.41 -11.06 15.75
C ILE A 204 -0.11 -11.64 17.14
N ALA A 205 0.88 -11.09 17.85
CA ALA A 205 1.22 -11.53 19.21
C ALA A 205 0.06 -11.31 20.19
N SER A 206 -0.59 -10.16 20.14
CA SER A 206 -1.78 -9.84 20.95
C SER A 206 -2.96 -10.75 20.63
N SER A 207 -3.14 -11.09 19.35
CA SER A 207 -4.19 -12.01 18.91
C SER A 207 -3.91 -13.43 19.41
N TYR A 208 -2.67 -13.90 19.30
CA TYR A 208 -2.24 -15.18 19.83
C TYR A 208 -2.42 -15.24 21.36
N PHE A 209 -2.00 -14.19 22.07
CA PHE A 209 -2.18 -14.07 23.52
C PHE A 209 -3.66 -14.11 23.90
N SER A 210 -4.51 -13.36 23.20
CA SER A 210 -5.96 -13.35 23.46
C SER A 210 -6.62 -14.71 23.22
N ILE A 211 -6.25 -15.43 22.15
CA ILE A 211 -6.75 -16.80 21.89
C ILE A 211 -6.31 -17.76 23.00
N SER A 212 -5.04 -17.70 23.42
CA SER A 212 -4.53 -18.55 24.50
C SER A 212 -5.25 -18.27 25.84
N HIS A 213 -5.55 -17.00 26.10
CA HIS A 213 -6.32 -16.59 27.28
C HIS A 213 -7.76 -17.09 27.21
N LEU A 214 -8.43 -16.95 26.06
CA LEU A 214 -9.80 -17.44 25.83
C LEU A 214 -9.90 -18.96 25.99
N GLN A 215 -8.90 -19.70 25.49
CA GLN A 215 -8.81 -21.15 25.71
C GLN A 215 -8.71 -21.45 27.20
N LYS A 216 -7.79 -20.79 27.92
CA LYS A 216 -7.62 -20.99 29.37
C LYS A 216 -8.90 -20.67 30.16
N THR A 217 -9.60 -19.58 29.84
CA THR A 217 -10.87 -19.25 30.48
C THR A 217 -11.98 -20.23 30.14
N LYS A 218 -12.00 -20.77 28.91
CA LYS A 218 -12.97 -21.81 28.51
C LYS A 218 -12.74 -23.11 29.28
N TYR A 219 -11.48 -23.55 29.42
CA TYR A 219 -11.16 -24.75 30.21
C TYR A 219 -11.53 -24.59 31.69
N LEU A 220 -11.30 -23.41 32.29
CA LEU A 220 -11.74 -23.13 33.66
C LEU A 220 -13.26 -23.14 33.80
N SER A 221 -13.98 -22.54 32.84
CA SER A 221 -15.45 -22.54 32.83
C SER A 221 -16.05 -23.94 32.64
N ASP A 222 -15.40 -24.81 31.85
CA ASP A 222 -15.86 -26.18 31.60
C ASP A 222 -15.63 -27.07 32.83
N TYR A 223 -14.48 -26.90 33.48
CA TYR A 223 -14.15 -27.58 34.75
C TYR A 223 -15.13 -27.22 35.89
N ASP A 224 -15.47 -25.94 36.05
CA ASP A 224 -16.45 -25.50 37.04
C ASP A 224 -17.87 -26.05 36.74
N SER A 225 -18.23 -26.20 35.47
CA SER A 225 -19.51 -26.78 35.03
C SER A 225 -19.62 -28.28 35.30
N GLU A 226 -18.55 -29.04 35.06
CA GLU A 226 -18.50 -30.48 35.39
C GLU A 226 -18.60 -30.74 36.90
N ILE A 227 -17.89 -29.93 37.71
CA ILE A 227 -17.98 -30.00 39.16
C ILE A 227 -19.39 -29.69 39.65
N TYR A 228 -20.02 -28.64 39.12
CA TYR A 228 -21.40 -28.29 39.46
C TYR A 228 -22.38 -29.44 39.15
N ASN A 229 -22.26 -30.05 37.97
CA ASN A 229 -23.09 -31.19 37.57
C ASN A 229 -22.86 -32.43 38.45
N TYR A 230 -21.63 -32.70 38.88
CA TYR A 230 -21.31 -33.77 39.82
C TYR A 230 -21.99 -33.56 41.18
N TYR A 231 -21.89 -32.36 41.75
CA TYR A 231 -22.54 -32.05 43.03
C TYR A 231 -24.06 -32.14 42.95
N ILE A 232 -24.67 -31.62 41.88
CA ILE A 232 -26.12 -31.72 41.68
C ILE A 232 -26.56 -33.19 41.59
N LYS A 233 -25.84 -34.02 40.83
CA LYS A 233 -26.13 -35.46 40.73
C LYS A 233 -26.05 -36.15 42.10
N HIS A 234 -25.00 -35.88 42.87
CA HIS A 234 -24.81 -36.47 44.19
C HIS A 234 -25.90 -36.01 45.18
N ILE A 235 -26.36 -34.76 45.09
CA ILE A 235 -27.48 -34.27 45.90
C ILE A 235 -28.78 -35.02 45.55
N TYR A 236 -29.08 -35.20 44.27
CA TYR A 236 -30.27 -35.95 43.84
C TYR A 236 -30.22 -37.42 44.28
N GLU A 237 -29.07 -38.09 44.16
CA GLU A 237 -28.90 -39.47 44.61
C GLU A 237 -29.12 -39.61 46.13
N ASN A 238 -28.63 -38.66 46.94
CA ASN A 238 -28.87 -38.67 48.38
C ASN A 238 -30.32 -38.38 48.76
N ILE A 239 -31.01 -37.50 48.02
CA ILE A 239 -32.45 -37.26 48.22
C ILE A 239 -33.25 -38.52 47.88
N GLN A 240 -32.89 -39.20 46.80
CA GLN A 240 -33.54 -40.45 46.39
C GLN A 240 -33.36 -41.53 47.46
N LEU A 241 -32.12 -41.76 47.92
CA LEU A 241 -31.84 -42.73 48.99
C LEU A 241 -32.59 -42.39 50.29
N ARG A 242 -32.71 -41.11 50.62
CA ARG A 242 -33.49 -40.68 51.79
C ARG A 242 -34.98 -40.97 51.63
N ASN A 243 -35.55 -40.73 50.46
CA ASN A 243 -36.96 -41.03 50.18
C ASN A 243 -37.23 -42.54 50.20
N ASP A 244 -36.32 -43.33 49.65
CA ASP A 244 -36.41 -44.79 49.68
C ASP A 244 -36.34 -45.32 51.12
N LEU A 245 -35.46 -44.76 51.97
CA LEU A 245 -35.40 -45.09 53.40
C LEU A 245 -36.67 -44.68 54.17
N ILE A 246 -37.26 -43.52 53.86
CA ILE A 246 -38.54 -43.11 54.46
C ILE A 246 -39.66 -44.10 54.08
N SER A 247 -39.72 -44.52 52.82
CA SER A 247 -40.71 -45.49 52.36
C SER A 247 -40.55 -46.87 53.01
N LEU A 248 -39.31 -47.29 53.31
CA LEU A 248 -39.06 -48.55 54.01
C LEU A 248 -39.50 -48.49 55.48
N ASN A 249 -39.27 -47.36 56.17
CA ASN A 249 -39.75 -47.17 57.53
C ASN A 249 -41.29 -47.11 57.61
N GLU A 250 -41.96 -46.46 56.65
CA GLU A 250 -43.44 -46.44 56.61
C GLU A 250 -44.00 -47.87 56.42
N ASN A 251 -43.36 -48.72 55.63
CA ASN A 251 -43.76 -50.12 55.46
C ASN A 251 -43.48 -51.00 56.70
N GLU A 252 -42.41 -50.71 57.46
CA GLU A 252 -42.15 -51.41 58.73
C GLU A 252 -43.19 -51.05 59.80
N ASP A 253 -43.61 -49.77 59.88
CA ASP A 253 -44.66 -49.33 60.80
C ASP A 253 -46.03 -49.95 60.46
N ASP A 254 -46.36 -50.11 59.17
CA ASP A 254 -47.58 -50.81 58.73
C ASP A 254 -47.52 -52.32 59.07
N SER A 255 -46.36 -52.97 58.92
CA SER A 255 -46.19 -54.39 59.27
C SER A 255 -46.26 -54.66 60.78
N ASN A 256 -45.88 -53.70 61.62
CA ASN A 256 -46.05 -53.81 63.07
C ASN A 256 -47.51 -53.61 63.50
N ASN A 257 -48.27 -52.76 62.82
CA ASN A 257 -49.73 -52.65 63.02
C ASN A 257 -50.49 -53.92 62.61
N ASP A 258 -50.03 -54.63 61.57
CA ASP A 258 -50.63 -55.90 61.14
C ASP A 258 -50.31 -57.07 62.10
N ASN A 259 -49.18 -57.03 62.81
CA ASN A 259 -48.85 -58.02 63.84
C ASN A 259 -49.63 -57.80 65.15
N ASP A 260 -49.89 -56.55 65.52
CA ASP A 260 -50.75 -56.26 66.68
C ASP A 260 -52.23 -56.61 66.39
N THR A 261 -52.70 -56.47 65.16
CA THR A 261 -54.07 -56.86 64.77
C THR A 261 -54.25 -58.37 64.59
N ASN A 262 -53.24 -59.12 64.14
CA ASN A 262 -53.30 -60.58 64.05
C ASN A 262 -53.14 -61.32 65.39
N SER A 263 -52.76 -60.62 66.48
CA SER A 263 -52.81 -61.18 67.85
C SER A 263 -54.20 -61.10 68.51
N LEU A 264 -55.18 -60.48 67.83
CA LEU A 264 -56.54 -60.26 68.34
C LEU A 264 -57.64 -61.03 67.60
N ILE A 265 -57.34 -61.81 66.56
CA ILE A 265 -58.34 -62.64 65.86
C ILE A 265 -57.73 -64.01 65.48
N ASN A 266 -58.15 -65.03 66.25
CA ASN A 266 -57.98 -66.50 66.14
C ASN A 266 -56.69 -67.16 66.66
#